data_AF-A0A554LYR6-F1
#
_entry.id   AF-A0A554LYR6-F1
#
_cell.length_a   1.000
_cell.length_b   1.000
_cell.length_c   1.000
_cell.angle_alpha   90.00
_cell.angle_beta   90.00
_cell.angle_gamma   90.00
#
_symmetry.space_group_name_H-M   'P 1'
#
loop_
_entity.id
_entity.type
_entity.pdbx_description
1 polymer ?
#
loop_
_entity_poly.entity_id
_entity_poly.type
_entity_poly.pdbx_seq_one_letter_code
_entity_poly.pdbx_strand_id
1 'polypeptide(L)'
;MKDGVRVIEYNARFGDPEALNVLPILESDFVDLCLAMIEGKLSPNLAKFSALATVCKYITPKSYPEAKTERGQVVEFPKEKGIYFGDISCNEKKQTILGGSRTAGIVGIGSTLIEAEKIAQNICSKVKGPVRFRSDIGTDTLVKQRTAFMKELRSKSL
;
A
#
# COMPACT_ATOMS: atom_id res chain seq x y z
N MET A 1 21.76 1.08 -23.34
CA MET A 1 20.71 0.04 -23.24
C MET A 1 19.55 0.46 -24.14
N LYS A 2 18.88 -0.47 -24.85
CA LYS A 2 17.74 -0.10 -25.72
C LYS A 2 16.63 0.60 -24.92
N ASP A 3 16.04 1.67 -25.43
CA ASP A 3 14.87 2.30 -24.81
C ASP A 3 13.69 1.31 -24.69
N GLY A 4 12.95 1.36 -23.58
CA GLY A 4 11.72 0.57 -23.39
C GLY A 4 11.57 -0.08 -22.02
N VAL A 5 10.42 -0.71 -21.80
CA VAL A 5 10.08 -1.45 -20.56
C VAL A 5 11.07 -2.60 -20.38
N ARG A 6 11.47 -2.84 -19.13
CA ARG A 6 12.32 -3.97 -18.74
C ARG A 6 11.65 -4.73 -17.61
N VAL A 7 11.69 -6.04 -17.71
CA VAL A 7 11.21 -6.93 -16.65
C VAL A 7 12.33 -7.09 -15.63
N ILE A 8 12.02 -6.83 -14.37
CA ILE A 8 12.93 -7.07 -13.24
C ILE A 8 12.64 -8.46 -12.66
N GLU A 9 11.37 -8.78 -12.41
CA GLU A 9 10.92 -10.04 -11.81
C GLU A 9 9.47 -10.36 -12.20
N TYR A 10 9.05 -11.61 -11.95
CA TYR A 10 7.67 -12.06 -12.04
C TYR A 10 7.20 -12.61 -10.69
N ASN A 11 5.97 -12.26 -10.30
CA ASN A 11 5.28 -12.81 -9.15
C ASN A 11 3.93 -13.40 -9.58
N ALA A 12 3.57 -14.58 -9.06
CA ALA A 12 2.31 -15.27 -9.37
C ALA A 12 1.21 -15.00 -8.31
N ARG A 13 1.30 -13.87 -7.61
CA ARG A 13 0.35 -13.44 -6.58
C ARG A 13 0.24 -11.92 -6.56
N PHE A 14 -0.78 -11.42 -5.88
CA PHE A 14 -0.89 -10.00 -5.55
C PHE A 14 0.33 -9.52 -4.75
N GLY A 15 0.86 -8.36 -5.18
CA GLY A 15 1.90 -7.64 -4.47
C GLY A 15 1.35 -6.99 -3.19
N ASP A 16 2.22 -6.88 -2.20
CA ASP A 16 1.95 -6.19 -0.94
C ASP A 16 3.07 -5.15 -0.74
N PRO A 17 2.79 -3.83 -0.83
CA PRO A 17 1.46 -3.17 -0.72
C PRO A 17 0.63 -2.98 -2.01
N GLU A 18 1.06 -3.42 -3.19
CA GLU A 18 0.48 -2.99 -4.47
C GLU A 18 -1.03 -3.27 -4.58
N ALA A 19 -1.49 -4.42 -4.08
CA ALA A 19 -2.91 -4.78 -4.09
C ALA A 19 -3.78 -3.81 -3.27
N LEU A 20 -3.25 -3.24 -2.18
CA LEU A 20 -3.95 -2.26 -1.35
C LEU A 20 -4.15 -0.93 -2.07
N ASN A 21 -3.39 -0.62 -3.12
CA ASN A 21 -3.65 0.56 -3.95
C ASN A 21 -4.66 0.29 -5.07
N VAL A 22 -4.71 -0.94 -5.59
CA VAL A 22 -5.48 -1.29 -6.79
C VAL A 22 -6.90 -1.74 -6.45
N LEU A 23 -7.04 -2.66 -5.49
CA LEU A 23 -8.34 -3.28 -5.19
C LEU A 23 -9.39 -2.30 -4.61
N PRO A 24 -9.03 -1.29 -3.78
CA PRO A 24 -10.04 -0.38 -3.23
C PRO A 24 -10.74 0.53 -4.26
N ILE A 25 -10.19 0.65 -5.47
CA ILE A 25 -10.78 1.43 -6.57
C ILE A 25 -11.25 0.54 -7.72
N LEU A 26 -11.32 -0.78 -7.50
CA LEU A 26 -11.92 -1.72 -8.44
C LEU A 26 -13.45 -1.58 -8.36
N GLU A 27 -14.09 -1.28 -9.48
CA GLU A 27 -15.55 -1.17 -9.59
C GLU A 27 -16.20 -2.52 -9.93
N SER A 28 -15.48 -3.37 -10.66
CA SER A 28 -15.94 -4.71 -10.99
C SER A 28 -15.97 -5.62 -9.77
N ASP A 29 -16.87 -6.61 -9.80
CA ASP A 29 -16.86 -7.66 -8.79
C ASP A 29 -15.59 -8.52 -8.91
N PHE A 30 -14.83 -8.59 -7.82
CA PHE A 30 -13.61 -9.36 -7.77
C PHE A 30 -13.84 -10.87 -7.91
N VAL A 31 -14.97 -11.38 -7.43
CA VAL A 31 -15.34 -12.80 -7.55
C VAL A 31 -15.64 -13.15 -9.00
N ASP A 32 -16.36 -12.29 -9.73
CA ASP A 32 -16.63 -12.47 -11.16
C ASP A 32 -15.35 -12.49 -11.98
N LEU A 33 -14.38 -11.62 -11.65
CA LEU A 33 -13.06 -11.65 -12.26
C LEU A 33 -12.34 -12.97 -11.99
N CYS A 34 -12.38 -13.47 -10.75
CA CYS A 34 -11.78 -14.76 -10.40
C CYS A 34 -12.43 -15.92 -11.16
N LEU A 35 -13.76 -15.95 -11.25
CA LEU A 35 -14.49 -16.97 -11.97
C LEU A 35 -14.16 -16.93 -13.46
N ALA A 36 -14.13 -15.75 -14.08
CA ALA A 36 -13.76 -15.59 -15.48
C ALA A 36 -12.32 -16.04 -15.76
N MET A 37 -11.38 -15.85 -14.82
CA MET A 37 -10.02 -16.37 -14.93
C MET A 37 -9.99 -17.91 -14.92
N ILE A 38 -10.73 -18.54 -14.00
CA ILE A 38 -10.83 -20.01 -13.88
C ILE A 38 -11.46 -20.62 -15.15
N GLU A 39 -12.51 -19.99 -15.67
CA GLU A 39 -13.24 -20.47 -16.85
C GLU A 39 -12.58 -20.13 -18.19
N GLY A 40 -11.47 -19.38 -18.19
CA GLY A 40 -10.82 -18.92 -19.42
C GLY A 40 -11.63 -17.89 -20.21
N LYS A 41 -12.52 -17.15 -19.54
CA LYS A 41 -13.44 -16.15 -20.12
C LYS A 41 -13.05 -14.70 -19.79
N LEU A 42 -11.82 -14.49 -19.31
CA LEU A 42 -11.33 -13.15 -19.00
C LEU A 42 -11.33 -12.27 -20.27
N SER A 43 -11.91 -11.08 -20.17
CA SER A 43 -11.95 -10.11 -21.28
C SER A 43 -11.41 -8.75 -20.83
N PRO A 44 -10.87 -7.93 -21.76
CA PRO A 44 -10.30 -6.62 -21.42
C PRO A 44 -11.27 -5.65 -20.74
N ASN A 45 -12.57 -5.83 -20.93
CA ASN A 45 -13.61 -4.94 -20.41
C ASN A 45 -14.14 -5.36 -19.03
N LEU A 46 -13.67 -6.51 -18.50
CA LEU A 46 -14.21 -7.08 -17.28
C LEU A 46 -13.69 -6.37 -16.03
N ALA A 47 -12.44 -5.89 -16.04
CA ALA A 47 -11.85 -5.14 -14.93
C ALA A 47 -12.01 -3.62 -15.15
N LYS A 48 -12.91 -3.00 -14.39
CA LYS A 48 -13.16 -1.57 -14.40
C LYS A 48 -12.68 -0.96 -13.09
N PHE A 49 -12.03 0.19 -13.19
CA PHE A 49 -11.48 0.91 -12.05
C PHE A 49 -11.99 2.34 -12.08
N SER A 50 -12.27 2.88 -10.90
CA SER A 50 -12.62 4.28 -10.76
C SER A 50 -11.44 5.17 -11.15
N ALA A 51 -11.73 6.34 -11.71
CA ALA A 51 -10.74 7.38 -11.99
C ALA A 51 -10.34 8.13 -10.70
N LEU A 52 -9.84 7.38 -9.71
CA LEU A 52 -9.41 7.87 -8.40
C LEU A 52 -7.92 7.57 -8.19
N ALA A 53 -7.30 8.37 -7.33
CA ALA A 53 -5.94 8.13 -6.87
C ALA A 53 -5.95 7.41 -5.50
N THR A 54 -4.97 6.55 -5.29
CA THR A 54 -4.73 5.88 -4.01
C THR A 54 -3.30 6.09 -3.54
N VAL A 55 -3.11 6.18 -2.22
CA VAL A 55 -1.81 6.19 -1.57
C VAL A 55 -1.84 5.26 -0.37
N CYS A 56 -1.05 4.19 -0.42
CA CYS A 56 -0.86 3.26 0.69
C CYS A 56 0.41 3.59 1.49
N LYS A 57 0.26 3.83 2.79
CA LYS A 57 1.36 3.98 3.77
C LYS A 57 1.29 2.86 4.79
N TYR A 58 2.41 2.18 5.04
CA TYR A 58 2.46 1.13 6.06
C TYR A 58 2.80 1.69 7.43
N ILE A 59 2.00 1.33 8.43
CA ILE A 59 2.40 1.35 9.84
C ILE A 59 3.23 0.11 10.11
N THR A 60 4.39 0.29 10.73
CA THR A 60 5.27 -0.80 11.17
C THR A 60 5.72 -0.57 12.61
N PRO A 61 6.16 -1.62 13.34
CA PRO A 61 6.96 -1.46 14.54
C PRO A 61 8.16 -0.57 14.28
N LYS A 62 8.63 0.16 15.29
CA LYS A 62 9.82 1.02 15.15
C LYS A 62 11.04 0.24 14.71
N SER A 63 11.22 -0.98 15.23
CA SER A 63 12.38 -1.82 14.93
C SER A 63 12.27 -2.61 13.64
N TYR A 64 11.14 -2.60 12.93
CA TYR A 64 11.02 -3.30 11.66
C TYR A 64 11.86 -2.60 10.59
N PRO A 65 12.52 -3.31 9.64
CA PRO A 65 12.64 -4.76 9.52
C PRO A 65 13.76 -5.39 10.36
N GLU A 66 14.55 -4.58 11.08
CA GLU A 66 15.81 -4.99 11.71
C GLU A 66 15.61 -5.95 12.91
N ALA A 67 14.57 -5.73 13.70
CA ALA A 67 14.24 -6.52 14.89
C ALA A 67 12.72 -6.55 15.17
N LYS A 68 12.33 -7.28 16.22
CA LYS A 68 10.92 -7.45 16.64
C LYS A 68 10.71 -7.01 18.10
N THR A 69 11.35 -5.93 18.52
CA THR A 69 11.40 -5.49 19.94
C THR A 69 10.04 -5.05 20.47
N GLU A 70 9.15 -4.56 19.60
CA GLU A 70 7.82 -4.13 19.99
C GLU A 70 6.74 -5.23 19.95
N ARG A 71 7.11 -6.49 19.68
CA ARG A 71 6.12 -7.58 19.62
C ARG A 71 5.39 -7.73 20.95
N GLY A 72 4.06 -7.80 20.86
CA GLY A 72 3.17 -7.86 22.03
C GLY A 72 2.84 -6.52 22.67
N GLN A 73 3.46 -5.42 22.26
CA GLN A 73 3.12 -4.08 22.75
C GLN A 73 1.81 -3.58 22.12
N VAL A 74 1.07 -2.76 22.85
CA VAL A 74 -0.25 -2.25 22.42
C VAL A 74 -0.10 -1.20 21.31
N VAL A 75 -1.01 -1.27 20.33
CA VAL A 75 -1.18 -0.28 19.28
C VAL A 75 -2.66 0.09 19.17
N GLU A 76 -2.95 1.37 18.99
CA GLU A 76 -4.31 1.90 18.86
C GLU A 76 -4.50 2.56 17.50
N PHE A 77 -5.58 2.20 16.82
CA PHE A 77 -5.96 2.74 15.52
C PHE A 77 -7.18 3.66 15.65
N PRO A 78 -7.27 4.74 14.85
CA PRO A 78 -8.47 5.55 14.80
C PRO A 78 -9.63 4.76 14.16
N LYS A 79 -10.87 5.13 14.50
CA LYS A 79 -12.08 4.59 13.86
C LYS A 79 -12.31 5.27 12.51
N GLU A 80 -11.49 4.93 11.52
CA GLU A 80 -11.52 5.48 10.17
C GLU A 80 -11.57 4.33 9.14
N LYS A 81 -12.06 4.60 7.94
CA LYS A 81 -11.97 3.65 6.82
C LYS A 81 -10.55 3.65 6.23
N GLY A 82 -10.25 2.66 5.39
CA GLY A 82 -8.96 2.57 4.70
C GLY A 82 -7.82 2.02 5.55
N ILE A 83 -8.13 1.33 6.64
CA ILE A 83 -7.15 0.64 7.50
C ILE A 83 -7.25 -0.86 7.21
N TYR A 84 -6.17 -1.44 6.70
CA TYR A 84 -6.06 -2.85 6.37
C TYR A 84 -5.03 -3.50 7.29
N PHE A 85 -5.48 -4.37 8.18
CA PHE A 85 -4.61 -5.01 9.16
C PHE A 85 -3.76 -6.13 8.53
N GLY A 86 -2.48 -6.16 8.91
CA GLY A 86 -1.53 -7.20 8.56
C GLY A 86 -1.11 -7.99 9.79
N ASP A 87 0.12 -7.78 10.25
CA ASP A 87 0.71 -8.50 11.39
C ASP A 87 0.34 -7.86 12.74
N ILE A 88 -0.86 -8.19 13.22
CA ILE A 88 -1.38 -7.83 14.54
C ILE A 88 -1.98 -9.05 15.25
N SER A 89 -2.18 -8.92 16.56
CA SER A 89 -2.90 -9.91 17.38
C SER A 89 -3.76 -9.20 18.43
N CYS A 90 -4.47 -9.98 19.24
CA CYS A 90 -5.29 -9.48 20.33
C CYS A 90 -4.84 -10.12 21.64
N ASN A 91 -4.66 -9.32 22.69
CA ASN A 91 -4.30 -9.83 24.03
C ASN A 91 -5.55 -10.24 24.84
N GLU A 92 -5.36 -10.81 26.03
CA GLU A 92 -6.45 -11.22 26.94
C GLU A 92 -7.37 -10.06 27.35
N LYS A 93 -6.84 -8.83 27.36
CA LYS A 93 -7.60 -7.60 27.63
C LYS A 93 -8.36 -7.06 26.42
N LYS A 94 -8.43 -7.84 25.32
CA LYS A 94 -9.04 -7.48 24.04
C LYS A 94 -8.43 -6.24 23.37
N GLN A 95 -7.16 -5.95 23.64
CA GLN A 95 -6.42 -4.86 23.01
C GLN A 95 -5.64 -5.38 21.81
N THR A 96 -5.58 -4.57 20.75
CA THR A 96 -4.72 -4.84 19.60
C THR A 96 -3.25 -4.71 20.01
N ILE A 97 -2.47 -5.74 19.71
CA ILE A 97 -1.04 -5.80 19.98
C ILE A 97 -0.26 -6.00 18.67
N LEU A 98 0.96 -5.47 18.65
CA LEU A 98 1.88 -5.57 17.53
C LEU A 98 2.39 -7.00 17.37
N GLY A 99 2.50 -7.46 16.12
CA GLY A 99 3.33 -8.59 15.74
C GLY A 99 4.81 -8.19 15.67
N GLY A 100 5.51 -8.56 14.60
CA GLY A 100 6.91 -8.17 14.35
C GLY A 100 7.19 -7.72 12.91
N SER A 101 6.15 -7.55 12.09
CA SER A 101 6.23 -7.15 10.70
C SER A 101 5.30 -5.96 10.43
N ARG A 102 4.95 -5.73 9.16
CA ARG A 102 4.02 -4.68 8.73
C ARG A 102 2.67 -4.82 9.43
N THR A 103 2.34 -3.84 10.27
CA THR A 103 1.18 -3.87 11.18
C THR A 103 -0.13 -3.59 10.46
N ALA A 104 -0.17 -2.52 9.67
CA ALA A 104 -1.37 -2.14 8.91
C ALA A 104 -1.01 -1.27 7.71
N GLY A 105 -1.64 -1.54 6.57
CA GLY A 105 -1.64 -0.65 5.41
C GLY A 105 -2.74 0.39 5.55
N ILE A 106 -2.37 1.66 5.42
CA ILE A 106 -3.28 2.81 5.48
C ILE A 106 -3.43 3.36 4.07
N VAL A 107 -4.63 3.25 3.53
CA VAL A 107 -4.94 3.66 2.16
C VAL A 107 -5.81 4.90 2.19
N GLY A 108 -5.26 6.01 1.70
CA GLY A 108 -6.04 7.17 1.34
C GLY A 108 -6.54 7.04 -0.09
N ILE A 109 -7.78 7.46 -0.34
CA ILE A 109 -8.41 7.47 -1.66
C ILE A 109 -8.93 8.89 -1.90
N GLY A 110 -8.58 9.48 -3.04
CA GLY A 110 -8.97 10.84 -3.38
C GLY A 110 -9.06 11.07 -4.87
N SER A 111 -9.55 12.24 -5.28
CA SER A 111 -9.63 12.60 -6.70
C SER A 111 -8.25 12.89 -7.31
N THR A 112 -7.29 13.26 -6.44
CA THR A 112 -5.90 13.51 -6.81
C THR A 112 -4.94 12.75 -5.90
N LEU A 113 -3.71 12.54 -6.38
CA LEU A 113 -2.66 11.92 -5.58
C LEU A 113 -2.39 12.70 -4.27
N ILE A 114 -2.47 14.03 -4.33
CA ILE A 114 -2.26 14.91 -3.17
C ILE A 114 -3.36 14.71 -2.12
N GLU A 115 -4.62 14.56 -2.55
CA GLU A 115 -5.73 14.29 -1.63
C GLU A 115 -5.60 12.91 -0.99
N ALA A 116 -5.32 11.87 -1.80
CA ALA A 116 -5.10 10.52 -1.30
C ALA A 116 -3.94 10.46 -0.31
N GLU A 117 -2.83 11.14 -0.60
CA GLU A 117 -1.67 11.24 0.30
C GLU A 117 -2.04 11.91 1.62
N LYS A 118 -2.75 13.04 1.60
CA LYS A 118 -3.18 13.76 2.80
C LYS A 118 -4.10 12.92 3.68
N ILE A 119 -5.02 12.17 3.08
CA ILE A 119 -5.92 11.27 3.82
C ILE A 119 -5.11 10.17 4.51
N ALA A 120 -4.21 9.50 3.78
CA ALA A 120 -3.35 8.46 4.35
C ALA A 120 -2.47 9.02 5.48
N GLN A 121 -1.85 10.18 5.26
CA GLN A 121 -1.00 10.88 6.23
C GLN A 121 -1.77 11.22 7.52
N ASN A 122 -2.97 11.76 7.39
CA ASN A 122 -3.83 12.10 8.52
C ASN A 122 -4.18 10.85 9.35
N ILE A 123 -4.58 9.76 8.71
CA ILE A 123 -4.89 8.51 9.42
C ILE A 123 -3.64 7.96 10.12
N CYS A 124 -2.49 7.91 9.44
CA CYS A 124 -1.23 7.46 10.03
C CYS A 124 -0.84 8.26 11.28
N SER A 125 -1.04 9.59 11.26
CA SER A 125 -0.69 10.47 12.39
C SER A 125 -1.52 10.22 13.66
N LYS A 126 -2.70 9.61 13.52
CA LYS A 126 -3.60 9.29 14.63
C LYS A 126 -3.32 7.93 15.26
N VAL A 127 -2.48 7.09 14.65
CA VAL A 127 -2.11 5.77 15.19
C VAL A 127 -1.18 5.95 16.38
N LYS A 128 -1.50 5.30 17.51
CA LYS A 128 -0.71 5.41 18.75
C LYS A 128 -0.06 4.08 19.10
N GLY A 129 1.14 4.14 19.65
CA GLY A 129 1.94 2.97 20.01
C GLY A 129 3.39 3.13 19.56
N PRO A 130 4.24 2.12 19.79
CA PRO A 130 5.66 2.16 19.42
C PRO A 130 5.84 1.81 17.93
N VAL A 131 5.18 2.58 17.07
CA VAL A 131 5.14 2.38 15.61
C VAL A 131 5.81 3.53 14.87
N ARG A 132 6.06 3.32 13.58
CA ARG A 132 6.52 4.32 12.62
C ARG A 132 5.87 4.11 11.25
N PHE A 133 5.97 5.11 10.41
CA PHE A 133 5.62 5.02 8.99
C PHE A 133 6.49 6.01 8.20
N ARG A 134 6.57 5.81 6.88
CA ARG A 134 7.24 6.77 5.99
C ARG A 134 6.25 7.86 5.56
N SER A 135 6.55 9.11 5.93
CA SER A 135 5.73 10.27 5.60
C SER A 135 5.85 10.71 4.15
N ASP A 136 6.97 10.40 3.49
CA ASP A 136 7.30 10.85 2.14
C ASP A 136 6.58 10.09 1.00
N ILE A 137 5.97 8.94 1.30
CA ILE A 137 5.25 8.12 0.32
C ILE A 137 4.07 8.92 -0.27
N GLY A 138 3.97 8.94 -1.60
CA GLY A 138 2.90 9.64 -2.32
C GLY A 138 3.05 11.16 -2.38
N THR A 139 4.10 11.74 -1.77
CA THR A 139 4.32 13.19 -1.84
C THR A 139 4.75 13.62 -3.24
N ASP A 140 4.31 14.81 -3.66
CA ASP A 140 4.68 15.41 -4.95
C ASP A 140 6.21 15.51 -5.12
N THR A 141 6.91 15.87 -4.05
CA THR A 141 8.38 15.95 -4.02
C THR A 141 9.02 14.59 -4.34
N LEU A 142 8.61 13.52 -3.67
CA LEU A 142 9.16 12.18 -3.90
C LEU A 142 8.84 11.70 -5.33
N VAL A 143 7.62 11.92 -5.81
CA VAL A 143 7.22 11.54 -7.18
C VAL A 143 8.07 12.27 -8.22
N LYS A 144 8.28 13.59 -8.06
CA LYS A 144 9.14 14.38 -8.96
C LYS A 144 10.59 13.91 -8.92
N GLN A 145 11.14 13.64 -7.74
CA GLN A 145 12.50 13.11 -7.57
C GLN A 145 12.69 11.77 -8.27
N ARG A 146 11.76 10.82 -8.09
CA ARG A 146 11.81 9.51 -8.76
C ARG A 146 11.67 9.63 -10.28
N THR A 147 10.79 10.53 -10.74
CA THR A 147 10.62 10.82 -12.17
C THR A 147 11.90 11.39 -12.78
N ALA A 148 12.53 12.36 -12.12
CA ALA A 148 13.77 12.98 -12.58
C ALA A 148 14.93 11.97 -12.60
N PHE A 149 15.07 11.17 -11.53
CA PHE A 149 16.08 10.11 -11.46
C PHE A 149 15.94 9.10 -12.60
N MET A 150 14.72 8.66 -12.90
CA MET A 150 14.48 7.75 -14.03
C MET A 150 14.79 8.37 -15.39
N LYS A 151 14.54 9.68 -15.57
CA LYS A 151 14.94 10.41 -16.80
C LYS A 151 16.46 10.44 -16.96
N GLU A 152 17.19 10.73 -15.88
CA GLU A 152 18.65 10.77 -15.86
C GLU A 152 19.27 9.39 -16.16
N LEU A 153 18.74 8.32 -15.54
CA LEU A 153 19.21 6.96 -15.81
C LEU A 153 19.03 6.55 -17.27
N ARG A 154 17.93 6.97 -17.90
CA ARG A 154 17.68 6.70 -19.31
C ARG A 154 18.62 7.49 -20.22
N SER A 155 18.88 8.77 -19.92
CA SER A 155 19.79 9.59 -20.73
C SER A 155 21.24 9.12 -20.68
N LYS A 156 21.70 8.54 -19.56
CA LYS A 156 23.06 7.98 -19.42
C LYS A 156 23.25 6.62 -20.09
N SER A 157 22.18 5.99 -20.57
CA SER A 157 22.22 4.67 -21.20
C SER A 157 22.31 4.73 -22.73
N LEU A 158 22.23 5.93 -23.30
CA LEU A 158 22.51 6.25 -24.70
C LEU A 158 24.00 6.60 -24.85
#